data_AF-A0A235EG32-F1
#
_entry.id   AF-A0A235EG32-F1
#
_cell.length_a   1.000
_cell.length_b   1.000
_cell.length_c   1.000
_cell.angle_alpha   90.00
_cell.angle_beta   90.00
_cell.angle_gamma   90.00
#
_symmetry.space_group_name_H-M   'P 1'
#
loop_
_entity.id
_entity.type
_entity.pdbx_description
1 polymer ?
#
loop_
_entity_poly.entity_id
_entity_poly.type
_entity_poly.pdbx_seq_one_letter_code
_entity_poly.pdbx_strand_id
1 'polypeptide(L)'
;MMTIQFWLATAVLAVAAPMQANAQLSAQVLPERSTFEEVFAASHKFYPGQRLQIRIDGQVDANHRYWRDRECSWFGLKCKWVDREASNFMAVDRLPLLLSLEPTTALSKPESTNQPQWYGNAGAQHLPVAPNGVYDFTVEVMDADKSVEAFATGVALRGVVADKFDATNPINRGQCHNRPPVCSSGAYKVTVGVNNQERVELLKRLLKSRRVSAEILGRRVMDPLFVQDAMAKPEIADALFVHATRFHKEGTDEARREYLAILSFASTQNPTRADILNELAATYIALGEFTAASASVKEGLTAAKNKFDSEQPRRASTVVDLAKALGLRAAIWAQERAGMVGTDMMVAVGLYREAAKYCLEEAVNQASAQDKLTLYGCGKDHLIDAGRQLAMLRSRDNLILAERLLSQAQEAARLAVDVSQQ
;
A
#
# COMPACT_ATOMS: atom_id res chain seq x y z
N MET A 1 -35.73 58.71 -15.86
CA MET A 1 -34.96 58.33 -14.66
C MET A 1 -35.51 56.99 -14.17
N MET A 2 -34.82 55.90 -14.50
CA MET A 2 -35.25 54.55 -14.17
C MET A 2 -34.01 53.81 -13.68
N THR A 3 -33.91 53.61 -12.37
CA THR A 3 -32.80 52.93 -11.69
C THR A 3 -33.18 51.47 -11.48
N ILE A 4 -32.46 50.56 -12.13
CA ILE A 4 -32.56 49.11 -11.93
C ILE A 4 -31.35 48.69 -11.07
N GLN A 5 -31.62 48.27 -9.83
CA GLN A 5 -30.64 47.63 -8.95
C GLN A 5 -30.49 46.15 -9.33
N PHE A 6 -29.29 45.74 -9.73
CA PHE A 6 -28.91 44.33 -9.85
C PHE A 6 -28.34 43.85 -8.50
N TRP A 7 -28.99 42.86 -7.90
CA TRP A 7 -28.44 42.08 -6.80
C TRP A 7 -27.54 40.96 -7.36
N LEU A 8 -26.25 41.01 -7.03
CA LEU A 8 -25.30 39.93 -7.29
C LEU A 8 -25.38 38.91 -6.15
N ALA A 9 -26.04 37.78 -6.40
CA ALA A 9 -25.97 36.61 -5.53
C ALA A 9 -24.61 35.92 -5.71
N THR A 10 -23.77 35.96 -4.69
CA THR A 10 -22.51 35.21 -4.63
C THR A 10 -22.83 33.75 -4.28
N ALA A 11 -22.79 32.87 -5.29
CA ALA A 11 -22.87 31.44 -5.07
C ALA A 11 -21.54 30.94 -4.49
N VAL A 12 -21.54 30.55 -3.22
CA VAL A 12 -20.44 29.80 -2.60
C VAL A 12 -20.50 28.36 -3.14
N LEU A 13 -19.70 28.07 -4.15
CA LEU A 13 -19.43 26.70 -4.59
C LEU A 13 -18.54 26.04 -3.53
N ALA A 14 -19.12 25.16 -2.72
CA ALA A 14 -18.36 24.24 -1.88
C ALA A 14 -17.57 23.30 -2.81
N VAL A 15 -16.26 23.52 -2.90
CA VAL A 15 -15.34 22.63 -3.60
C VAL A 15 -15.27 21.33 -2.80
N ALA A 16 -15.96 20.29 -3.27
CA ALA A 16 -15.71 18.93 -2.81
C ALA A 16 -14.27 18.60 -3.22
N ALA A 17 -13.36 18.55 -2.25
CA ALA A 17 -12.02 18.04 -2.49
C ALA A 17 -12.15 16.62 -3.06
N PRO A 18 -11.47 16.29 -4.18
CA PRO A 18 -11.48 14.93 -4.69
C PRO A 18 -10.89 14.04 -3.59
N MET A 19 -11.70 13.13 -3.06
CA MET A 19 -11.20 12.05 -2.22
C MET A 19 -10.12 11.33 -3.03
N GLN A 20 -8.87 11.45 -2.59
CA GLN A 20 -7.73 10.76 -3.19
C GLN A 20 -8.06 9.26 -3.24
N ALA A 21 -7.48 8.56 -4.22
CA ALA A 21 -7.71 7.15 -4.52
C ALA A 21 -7.31 6.22 -3.35
N ASN A 22 -8.11 6.24 -2.29
CA ASN A 22 -7.97 5.44 -1.08
C ASN A 22 -8.79 4.17 -1.25
N ALA A 23 -8.34 3.08 -0.63
CA ALA A 23 -9.14 1.85 -0.59
C ALA A 23 -10.47 2.16 0.12
N GLN A 24 -11.59 1.88 -0.54
CA GLN A 24 -12.93 2.21 -0.05
C GLN A 24 -13.74 0.94 0.18
N LEU A 25 -14.31 0.83 1.39
CA LEU A 25 -15.26 -0.23 1.75
C LEU A 25 -16.64 0.38 1.98
N SER A 26 -17.69 -0.36 1.63
CA SER A 26 -19.06 0.05 1.90
C SER A 26 -19.88 -1.14 2.43
N ALA A 27 -20.69 -0.89 3.45
CA ALA A 27 -21.63 -1.85 4.01
C ALA A 27 -22.92 -1.17 4.47
N GLN A 28 -23.89 -1.97 4.88
CA GLN A 28 -25.16 -1.49 5.42
C GLN A 28 -25.34 -2.00 6.85
N VAL A 29 -25.87 -1.13 7.71
CA VAL A 29 -26.28 -1.48 9.06
C VAL A 29 -27.78 -1.26 9.19
N LEU A 30 -28.48 -2.32 9.59
CA LEU A 30 -29.94 -2.34 9.71
C LEU A 30 -30.39 -1.95 11.13
N PRO A 31 -31.57 -1.31 11.27
CA PRO A 31 -32.08 -0.89 12.58
C PRO A 31 -32.52 -2.05 13.48
N GLU A 32 -32.73 -3.25 12.92
CA GLU A 32 -33.12 -4.46 13.66
C GLU A 32 -32.04 -4.98 14.61
N ARG A 33 -30.77 -4.63 14.38
CA ARG A 33 -29.65 -5.05 15.23
C ARG A 33 -29.82 -4.47 16.63
N SER A 34 -29.81 -5.34 17.64
CA SER A 34 -29.91 -4.94 19.06
C SER A 34 -28.57 -5.00 19.80
N THR A 35 -27.54 -5.51 19.15
CA THR A 35 -26.17 -5.62 19.68
C THR A 35 -25.15 -5.14 18.66
N PHE A 36 -23.95 -4.80 19.12
CA PHE A 36 -22.83 -4.47 18.24
C PHE A 36 -22.44 -5.69 17.41
N GLU A 37 -22.71 -5.60 16.11
CA GLU A 37 -22.30 -6.59 15.12
C GLU A 37 -21.27 -5.99 14.17
N GLU A 38 -20.46 -6.83 13.54
CA GLU A 38 -19.51 -6.37 12.54
C GLU A 38 -20.24 -5.65 11.38
N VAL A 39 -19.70 -4.49 11.00
CA VAL A 39 -20.22 -3.69 9.89
C VAL A 39 -19.84 -4.33 8.57
N PHE A 40 -18.61 -4.84 8.49
CA PHE A 40 -18.07 -5.55 7.33
C PHE A 40 -17.93 -7.04 7.64
N ALA A 41 -17.70 -7.87 6.62
CA ALA A 41 -17.39 -9.27 6.85
C ALA A 41 -16.13 -9.42 7.73
N ALA A 42 -16.06 -10.47 8.55
CA ALA A 42 -14.97 -10.74 9.51
C ALA A 42 -13.54 -10.74 8.94
N SER A 43 -13.41 -10.84 7.61
CA SER A 43 -12.16 -10.71 6.88
C SER A 43 -11.63 -9.27 6.78
N HIS A 44 -12.48 -8.26 6.97
CA HIS A 44 -12.13 -6.83 6.86
C HIS A 44 -11.83 -6.27 8.24
N LYS A 45 -10.56 -6.42 8.64
CA LYS A 45 -10.00 -5.79 9.83
C LYS A 45 -9.17 -4.58 9.44
N PHE A 46 -9.09 -3.63 10.35
CA PHE A 46 -8.21 -2.47 10.25
C PHE A 46 -7.02 -2.67 11.18
N TYR A 47 -5.87 -2.13 10.81
CA TYR A 47 -4.61 -2.43 11.49
C TYR A 47 -3.88 -1.15 11.92
N PRO A 48 -2.89 -1.24 12.82
CA PRO A 48 -2.18 -0.09 13.35
C PRO A 48 -1.59 0.83 12.28
N GLY A 49 -1.76 2.14 12.46
CA GLY A 49 -1.34 3.19 11.54
C GLY A 49 -2.26 3.38 10.33
N GLN A 50 -3.38 2.64 10.22
CA GLN A 50 -4.39 2.95 9.22
C GLN A 50 -5.25 4.10 9.73
N ARG A 51 -5.28 5.18 8.96
CA ARG A 51 -6.21 6.30 9.19
C ARG A 51 -7.52 6.01 8.48
N LEU A 52 -8.60 5.96 9.26
CA LEU A 52 -9.94 5.59 8.81
C LEU A 52 -10.79 6.85 8.69
N GLN A 53 -11.30 7.11 7.48
CA GLN A 53 -12.30 8.15 7.22
C GLN A 53 -13.64 7.49 6.99
N ILE A 54 -14.48 7.49 8.02
CA ILE A 54 -15.79 6.84 7.99
C ILE A 54 -16.85 7.88 7.68
N ARG A 55 -17.75 7.56 6.76
CA ARG A 55 -18.94 8.35 6.44
C ARG A 55 -20.18 7.48 6.54
N ILE A 56 -21.17 7.97 7.27
CA ILE A 56 -22.45 7.32 7.49
C ILE A 56 -23.51 8.15 6.77
N ASP A 57 -24.14 7.55 5.76
CA ASP A 57 -25.24 8.15 5.02
C ASP A 57 -26.50 7.29 5.17
N GLY A 58 -27.67 7.87 4.91
CA GLY A 58 -28.96 7.16 4.91
C GLY A 58 -29.91 7.63 5.99
N GLN A 59 -31.07 6.97 6.05
CA GLN A 59 -32.15 7.26 6.98
C GLN A 59 -32.80 5.96 7.44
N VAL A 60 -33.31 5.99 8.67
CA VAL A 60 -34.08 4.89 9.27
C VAL A 60 -35.50 5.38 9.47
N ASP A 61 -36.49 4.61 9.01
CA ASP A 61 -37.90 4.82 9.35
C ASP A 61 -38.14 4.20 10.73
N ALA A 62 -38.03 5.02 11.77
CA ALA A 62 -38.04 4.57 13.16
C ALA A 62 -39.47 4.54 13.72
N ASN A 63 -39.89 3.38 14.23
CA ASN A 63 -41.26 3.20 14.75
C ASN A 63 -42.36 3.49 13.72
N HIS A 64 -42.16 3.06 12.47
CA HIS A 64 -43.19 3.04 11.45
C HIS A 64 -44.45 2.36 11.98
N ARG A 65 -45.62 2.98 11.79
CA ARG A 65 -46.89 2.50 12.34
C ARG A 65 -47.84 2.07 11.26
N TYR A 66 -48.45 0.90 11.44
CA TYR A 66 -49.57 0.42 10.63
C TYR A 66 -50.84 0.39 11.48
N TRP A 67 -51.93 0.96 11.00
CA TRP A 67 -53.24 0.87 11.66
C TRP A 67 -54.36 0.80 10.64
N ARG A 68 -55.55 0.40 11.10
CA ARG A 68 -56.76 0.35 10.29
C ARG A 68 -57.78 1.32 10.84
N ASP A 69 -58.18 2.28 10.01
CA ASP A 69 -59.26 3.18 10.32
C ASP A 69 -60.55 2.72 9.64
N ARG A 70 -61.66 2.88 10.35
CA ARG A 70 -62.99 2.67 9.79
C ARG A 70 -63.47 3.96 9.17
N GLU A 71 -63.45 4.03 7.85
CA GLU A 71 -64.01 5.16 7.11
C GLU A 71 -65.44 4.85 6.71
N CYS A 72 -66.38 5.70 7.11
CA CYS A 72 -67.77 5.61 6.70
C CYS A 72 -68.12 6.76 5.75
N SER A 73 -69.02 6.50 4.80
CA SER A 73 -69.61 7.56 3.99
C SER A 73 -70.30 8.62 4.87
N TRP A 74 -70.55 9.81 4.32
CA TRP A 74 -71.16 10.95 5.01
C TRP A 74 -72.42 10.62 5.85
N PHE A 75 -73.16 9.57 5.49
CA PHE A 75 -74.36 9.11 6.24
C PHE A 75 -74.13 7.85 7.11
N GLY A 76 -72.90 7.37 7.26
CA GLY A 76 -72.59 6.15 8.03
C GLY A 76 -73.01 4.83 7.36
N LEU A 77 -73.65 4.88 6.19
CA LEU A 77 -74.32 3.74 5.56
C LEU A 77 -73.37 2.76 4.85
N LYS A 78 -72.15 3.19 4.49
CA LYS A 78 -71.12 2.33 3.91
C LYS A 78 -69.81 2.58 4.61
N CYS A 79 -69.39 1.64 5.46
CA CYS A 79 -68.10 1.69 6.11
C CYS A 79 -67.14 0.70 5.47
N LYS A 80 -65.90 1.12 5.24
CA LYS A 80 -64.80 0.26 4.83
C LYS A 80 -63.64 0.44 5.79
N TRP A 81 -62.89 -0.63 6.00
CA TRP A 81 -61.61 -0.54 6.67
C TRP A 81 -60.57 -0.05 5.67
N VAL A 82 -59.82 0.96 6.06
CA VAL A 82 -58.73 1.54 5.27
C VAL A 82 -57.45 1.34 6.06
N ASP A 83 -56.50 0.64 5.46
CA ASP A 83 -55.15 0.54 6.00
C ASP A 83 -54.47 1.90 5.88
N ARG A 84 -53.88 2.37 6.98
CA ARG A 84 -53.07 3.57 7.04
C ARG A 84 -51.68 3.25 7.56
N GLU A 85 -50.74 4.10 7.16
CA GLU A 85 -49.35 4.01 7.57
C GLU A 85 -48.79 5.40 7.91
N ALA A 86 -47.81 5.43 8.81
CA ALA A 86 -47.07 6.63 9.17
C ALA A 86 -45.58 6.29 9.27
N SER A 87 -44.80 6.95 8.40
CA SER A 87 -43.34 6.91 8.43
C SER A 87 -42.77 8.03 9.29
N ASN A 88 -41.62 7.75 9.89
CA ASN A 88 -40.86 8.63 10.75
C ASN A 88 -39.37 8.49 10.39
N PHE A 89 -39.00 9.07 9.26
CA PHE A 89 -37.63 9.04 8.75
C PHE A 89 -36.69 9.89 9.61
N MET A 90 -35.66 9.24 10.13
CA MET A 90 -34.63 9.84 10.97
C MET A 90 -33.27 9.73 10.29
N ALA A 91 -32.60 10.88 10.17
CA ALA A 91 -31.21 10.95 9.76
C ALA A 91 -30.27 10.66 10.96
N VAL A 92 -28.98 10.53 10.65
CA VAL A 92 -27.92 10.14 11.60
C VAL A 92 -27.78 11.13 12.77
N ASP A 93 -28.14 12.40 12.57
CA ASP A 93 -28.08 13.44 13.60
C ASP A 93 -29.12 13.24 14.73
N ARG A 94 -30.26 12.61 14.41
CA ARG A 94 -31.35 12.36 15.36
C ARG A 94 -31.37 10.94 15.89
N LEU A 95 -31.00 9.97 15.06
CA LEU A 95 -30.89 8.56 15.43
C LEU A 95 -29.51 8.05 14.98
N PRO A 96 -28.45 8.27 15.78
CA PRO A 96 -27.11 7.97 15.33
C PRO A 96 -26.86 6.46 15.19
N LEU A 97 -26.00 6.11 14.22
CA LEU A 97 -25.34 4.81 14.21
C LEU A 97 -24.16 4.87 15.18
N LEU A 98 -24.18 4.00 16.18
CA LEU A 98 -23.10 3.84 17.14
C LEU A 98 -22.07 2.87 16.56
N LEU A 99 -20.79 3.23 16.67
CA LEU A 99 -19.68 2.44 16.15
C LEU A 99 -18.75 2.02 17.29
N SER A 100 -18.13 0.85 17.19
CA SER A 100 -17.12 0.36 18.13
C SER A 100 -15.97 -0.32 17.39
N LEU A 101 -14.78 -0.33 18.01
CA LEU A 101 -13.59 -1.02 17.50
C LEU A 101 -13.14 -2.05 18.53
N GLU A 102 -12.97 -3.30 18.09
CA GLU A 102 -12.55 -4.39 18.96
C GLU A 102 -11.38 -5.19 18.34
N PRO A 103 -10.32 -5.53 19.12
CA PRO A 103 -10.12 -5.19 20.53
C PRO A 103 -9.73 -3.71 20.69
N THR A 104 -10.28 -3.04 21.71
CA THR A 104 -10.08 -1.61 21.95
C THR A 104 -8.61 -1.31 22.24
N THR A 105 -7.93 -0.63 21.32
CA THR A 105 -6.66 0.03 21.59
C THR A 105 -6.79 1.50 21.21
N ALA A 106 -6.03 2.34 21.93
CA ALA A 106 -6.19 3.79 22.00
C ALA A 106 -6.55 4.44 20.65
N LEU A 107 -7.54 5.33 20.69
CA LEU A 107 -7.95 6.10 19.53
C LEU A 107 -7.56 7.54 19.78
N SER A 108 -6.87 8.14 18.82
CA SER A 108 -6.78 9.59 18.71
C SER A 108 -8.18 10.11 18.34
N LYS A 109 -8.97 10.39 19.39
CA LYS A 109 -10.30 11.04 19.46
C LYS A 109 -10.86 11.65 18.15
N PRO A 110 -12.19 11.54 17.96
CA PRO A 110 -13.03 12.71 17.71
C PRO A 110 -13.49 13.33 19.04
N GLU A 111 -13.70 14.66 19.05
CA GLU A 111 -14.22 15.42 20.19
C GLU A 111 -15.57 14.84 20.68
N SER A 112 -15.69 14.66 22.01
CA SER A 112 -16.83 13.99 22.63
C SER A 112 -18.09 14.84 22.67
N THR A 113 -19.21 14.29 22.20
CA THR A 113 -20.55 14.65 22.67
C THR A 113 -21.12 13.47 23.45
N ASN A 114 -20.90 13.46 24.76
CA ASN A 114 -21.58 12.51 25.65
C ASN A 114 -23.07 12.86 25.66
N GLN A 115 -23.89 12.05 25.00
CA GLN A 115 -25.34 12.07 25.20
C GLN A 115 -25.78 10.74 25.81
N PRO A 116 -25.83 10.62 27.16
CA PRO A 116 -26.24 9.40 27.87
C PRO A 116 -27.68 8.93 27.57
N GLN A 117 -28.42 9.68 26.75
CA GLN A 117 -29.82 9.43 26.37
C GLN A 117 -30.01 8.43 25.22
N TRP A 118 -28.97 8.06 24.47
CA TRP A 118 -29.09 7.22 23.27
C TRP A 118 -29.00 5.70 23.53
N TYR A 119 -28.70 5.28 24.76
CA TYR A 119 -28.47 3.87 25.10
C TYR A 119 -29.35 3.43 26.29
N GLY A 120 -29.97 2.26 26.20
CA GLY A 120 -30.72 1.65 27.32
C GLY A 120 -29.84 0.87 28.32
N ASN A 121 -28.76 0.26 27.83
CA ASN A 121 -27.80 -0.58 28.57
C ASN A 121 -26.35 -0.07 28.51
N ALA A 122 -25.90 0.70 29.51
CA ALA A 122 -24.63 1.43 29.57
C ALA A 122 -23.29 0.61 29.55
N GLY A 123 -23.22 -0.55 28.88
CA GLY A 123 -22.10 -1.49 28.99
C GLY A 123 -21.11 -1.55 27.83
N ALA A 124 -21.45 -1.08 26.62
CA ALA A 124 -20.58 -1.23 25.45
C ALA A 124 -19.71 0.02 25.21
N GLN A 125 -18.39 -0.16 25.13
CA GLN A 125 -17.48 0.91 24.69
C GLN A 125 -17.72 1.20 23.20
N HIS A 126 -18.05 2.43 22.88
CA HIS A 126 -18.27 2.89 21.51
C HIS A 126 -17.47 4.18 21.23
N LEU A 127 -17.24 4.46 19.95
CA LEU A 127 -16.65 5.70 19.47
C LEU A 127 -17.53 6.89 19.85
N PRO A 128 -16.96 8.08 20.14
CA PRO A 128 -17.74 9.29 20.31
C PRO A 128 -18.60 9.56 19.09
N VAL A 129 -19.88 9.84 19.28
CA VAL A 129 -20.82 10.00 18.16
C VAL A 129 -20.55 11.30 17.42
N ALA A 130 -20.28 11.20 16.13
CA ALA A 130 -20.18 12.35 15.25
C ALA A 130 -21.59 12.74 14.72
N PRO A 131 -22.15 13.91 15.06
CA PRO A 131 -23.50 14.30 14.66
C PRO A 131 -23.71 14.39 13.14
N ASN A 132 -22.63 14.65 12.40
CA ASN A 132 -22.62 14.70 10.94
C ASN A 132 -22.39 13.31 10.30
N GLY A 133 -22.25 12.25 11.09
CA GLY A 133 -21.97 10.89 10.61
C GLY A 133 -20.56 10.70 10.05
N VAL A 134 -19.61 11.61 10.34
CA VAL A 134 -18.24 11.55 9.81
C VAL A 134 -17.23 11.30 10.93
N TYR A 135 -16.41 10.27 10.80
CA TYR A 135 -15.34 9.93 11.74
C TYR A 135 -14.00 9.95 11.02
N ASP A 136 -12.97 10.48 11.68
CA ASP A 136 -11.60 10.49 11.17
C ASP A 136 -10.65 10.25 12.34
N PHE A 137 -9.96 9.11 12.32
CA PHE A 137 -9.01 8.72 13.37
C PHE A 137 -8.01 7.69 12.84
N THR A 138 -6.88 7.54 13.54
CA THR A 138 -5.91 6.48 13.27
C THR A 138 -6.11 5.32 14.24
N VAL A 139 -6.00 4.08 13.74
CA VAL A 139 -5.92 2.89 14.59
C VAL A 139 -4.57 2.84 15.28
N GLU A 140 -4.53 2.94 16.61
CA GLU A 140 -3.29 2.84 17.38
C GLU A 140 -3.28 1.54 18.20
N VAL A 141 -2.14 0.85 18.20
CA VAL A 141 -1.85 -0.30 19.07
C VAL A 141 -0.48 -0.07 19.67
N MET A 142 -0.36 -0.30 20.99
CA MET A 142 0.92 -0.12 21.69
C MET A 142 2.01 -1.03 21.12
N ASP A 143 3.22 -0.51 20.99
CA ASP A 143 4.41 -1.21 20.49
C ASP A 143 4.26 -1.81 19.07
N ALA A 144 3.31 -1.34 18.26
CA ALA A 144 3.16 -1.75 16.86
C ALA A 144 4.39 -1.44 15.99
N ASP A 145 5.24 -0.50 16.41
CA ASP A 145 6.50 -0.18 15.76
C ASP A 145 7.67 -1.10 16.18
N LYS A 146 7.46 -1.99 17.15
CA LYS A 146 8.50 -2.89 17.69
C LYS A 146 8.12 -4.35 17.60
N SER A 147 6.84 -4.69 17.74
CA SER A 147 6.32 -6.06 17.75
C SER A 147 5.52 -6.36 16.48
N VAL A 148 5.89 -7.45 15.80
CA VAL A 148 5.15 -7.94 14.62
C VAL A 148 3.74 -8.35 15.02
N GLU A 149 3.57 -8.94 16.21
CA GLU A 149 2.26 -9.33 16.73
C GLU A 149 1.36 -8.10 16.95
N ALA A 150 1.90 -7.04 17.55
CA ALA A 150 1.18 -5.79 17.74
C ALA A 150 0.84 -5.14 16.38
N PHE A 151 1.80 -5.06 15.45
CA PHE A 151 1.56 -4.55 14.09
C PHE A 151 0.49 -5.33 13.31
N ALA A 152 0.38 -6.64 13.59
CA ALA A 152 -0.57 -7.57 12.99
C ALA A 152 -1.88 -7.72 13.79
N THR A 153 -2.10 -6.88 14.81
CA THR A 153 -3.32 -6.88 15.62
C THR A 153 -4.41 -6.10 14.88
N GLY A 154 -5.32 -6.84 14.22
CA GLY A 154 -6.43 -6.25 13.49
C GLY A 154 -7.63 -5.96 14.40
N VAL A 155 -8.21 -4.77 14.26
CA VAL A 155 -9.44 -4.33 14.93
C VAL A 155 -10.63 -4.43 13.96
N ALA A 156 -11.77 -4.89 14.46
CA ALA A 156 -13.02 -4.99 13.71
C ALA A 156 -13.89 -3.75 13.98
N LEU A 157 -14.47 -3.17 12.93
CA LEU A 157 -15.50 -2.14 13.08
C LEU A 157 -16.87 -2.79 13.29
N ARG A 158 -17.46 -2.51 14.44
CA ARG A 158 -18.81 -2.93 14.79
C ARG A 158 -19.75 -1.76 14.83
N GLY A 159 -21.03 -2.00 14.58
CA GLY A 159 -22.02 -0.94 14.55
C GLY A 159 -23.43 -1.41 14.90
N VAL A 160 -24.17 -0.53 15.55
CA VAL A 160 -25.58 -0.72 15.92
C VAL A 160 -26.29 0.64 15.89
N VAL A 161 -27.51 0.68 15.36
CA VAL A 161 -28.34 1.90 15.41
C VAL A 161 -28.67 2.20 16.88
N ALA A 162 -28.67 3.46 17.32
CA ALA A 162 -28.99 3.82 18.70
C ALA A 162 -30.36 3.29 19.15
N ASP A 163 -30.52 2.99 20.45
CA ASP A 163 -31.77 2.44 21.00
C ASP A 163 -32.90 3.48 21.07
N LYS A 164 -32.54 4.76 21.14
CA LYS A 164 -33.46 5.88 21.34
C LYS A 164 -33.00 7.09 20.53
N PHE A 165 -33.96 7.83 19.99
CA PHE A 165 -33.72 9.15 19.35
C PHE A 165 -34.05 10.33 20.27
N ASP A 166 -34.70 10.08 21.42
CA ASP A 166 -34.90 11.03 22.51
C ASP A 166 -34.87 10.32 23.87
N ALA A 167 -34.92 11.06 24.99
CA ALA A 167 -34.83 10.49 26.33
C ALA A 167 -35.95 9.47 26.67
N THR A 168 -37.05 9.47 25.94
CA THR A 168 -38.32 8.81 26.29
C THR A 168 -38.78 7.71 25.33
N ASN A 169 -38.36 7.75 24.06
CA ASN A 169 -38.92 6.93 23.00
C ASN A 169 -37.88 5.93 22.45
N PRO A 170 -37.96 4.65 22.83
CA PRO A 170 -37.13 3.61 22.21
C PRO A 170 -37.59 3.30 20.79
N ILE A 171 -36.65 2.84 19.96
CA ILE A 171 -36.96 2.31 18.64
C ILE A 171 -37.40 0.85 18.75
N ASN A 172 -38.40 0.48 17.96
CA ASN A 172 -38.86 -0.88 17.80
C ASN A 172 -37.94 -1.60 16.81
N ARG A 173 -37.20 -2.61 17.29
CA ARG A 173 -36.26 -3.41 16.49
C ARG A 173 -36.94 -4.46 15.59
N GLY A 174 -38.27 -4.56 15.63
CA GLY A 174 -39.03 -5.49 14.81
C GLY A 174 -38.98 -5.14 13.32
N GLN A 175 -38.87 -6.16 12.48
CA GLN A 175 -38.92 -6.04 11.02
C GLN A 175 -40.32 -5.64 10.56
N CYS A 176 -40.41 -4.79 9.53
CA CYS A 176 -41.69 -4.41 8.92
C CYS A 176 -42.31 -5.49 8.01
N HIS A 177 -41.92 -6.76 8.18
CA HIS A 177 -42.53 -7.88 7.46
C HIS A 177 -43.92 -8.19 8.04
N ASN A 178 -44.92 -8.44 7.18
CA ASN A 178 -46.32 -8.68 7.56
C ASN A 178 -47.03 -7.53 8.29
N ARG A 179 -46.53 -6.29 8.18
CA ARG A 179 -47.16 -5.06 8.70
C ARG A 179 -47.57 -5.15 10.18
N PRO A 180 -46.64 -5.41 11.12
CA PRO A 180 -46.96 -5.39 12.54
C PRO A 180 -47.37 -3.97 12.97
N PRO A 181 -48.07 -3.76 14.10
CA PRO A 181 -48.55 -2.44 14.48
C PRO A 181 -47.46 -1.34 14.52
N VAL A 182 -46.25 -1.71 14.94
CA VAL A 182 -45.07 -0.84 14.94
C VAL A 182 -43.83 -1.66 14.54
N CYS A 183 -42.98 -1.11 13.68
CA CYS A 183 -41.69 -1.69 13.27
C CYS A 183 -40.68 -0.59 12.92
N SER A 184 -39.42 -0.95 12.62
CA SER A 184 -38.47 -0.01 12.01
C SER A 184 -37.86 -0.60 10.74
N SER A 185 -37.55 0.25 9.77
CA SER A 185 -36.96 -0.15 8.48
C SER A 185 -35.97 0.87 7.95
N GLY A 186 -35.33 0.57 6.82
CA GLY A 186 -34.24 1.37 6.26
C GLY A 186 -32.87 0.82 6.65
N ALA A 187 -31.83 1.59 6.33
CA ALA A 187 -30.45 1.20 6.59
C ALA A 187 -29.54 2.42 6.61
N TYR A 188 -28.50 2.38 7.44
CA TYR A 188 -27.36 3.27 7.27
C TYR A 188 -26.33 2.62 6.35
N LYS A 189 -25.87 3.37 5.36
CA LYS A 189 -24.72 3.02 4.53
C LYS A 189 -23.46 3.53 5.24
N VAL A 190 -22.57 2.62 5.58
CA VAL A 190 -21.27 2.94 6.17
C VAL A 190 -20.21 2.83 5.08
N THR A 191 -19.51 3.92 4.81
CA THR A 191 -18.41 3.99 3.87
C THR A 191 -17.12 4.26 4.63
N VAL A 192 -16.06 3.51 4.39
CA VAL A 192 -14.75 3.71 5.01
C VAL A 192 -13.71 3.94 3.92
N GLY A 193 -13.03 5.09 3.96
CA GLY A 193 -11.78 5.32 3.25
C GLY A 193 -10.60 5.01 4.15
N VAL A 194 -9.59 4.31 3.62
CA VAL A 194 -8.38 3.94 4.36
C VAL A 194 -7.16 4.62 3.76
N ASN A 195 -6.39 5.32 4.59
CA ASN A 195 -5.07 5.85 4.25
C ASN A 195 -3.99 5.10 5.03
N ASN A 196 -2.97 4.60 4.32
CA ASN A 196 -1.93 3.75 4.89
C ASN A 196 -0.58 4.46 5.14
N GLN A 197 -0.48 5.78 4.97
CA GLN A 197 0.81 6.49 5.06
C GLN A 197 1.47 6.31 6.43
N GLU A 198 0.71 6.43 7.53
CA GLU A 198 1.22 6.21 8.89
C GLU A 198 1.59 4.75 9.14
N ARG A 199 0.86 3.80 8.55
CA ARG A 199 1.17 2.36 8.61
C ARG A 199 2.48 2.01 7.90
N VAL A 200 2.77 2.65 6.76
CA VAL A 200 4.09 2.52 6.10
C VAL A 200 5.20 2.98 7.04
N GLU A 201 5.03 4.11 7.71
CA GLU A 201 6.03 4.63 8.65
C GLU A 201 6.23 3.71 9.87
N LEU A 202 5.15 3.10 10.37
CA LEU A 202 5.25 2.05 11.39
C LEU A 202 6.00 0.82 10.86
N LEU A 203 5.74 0.38 9.64
CA LEU A 203 6.45 -0.74 9.00
C LEU A 203 7.96 -0.44 8.90
N LYS A 204 8.33 0.75 8.43
CA LYS A 204 9.73 1.18 8.35
C LYS A 204 10.43 1.14 9.71
N ARG A 205 9.74 1.53 10.79
CA ARG A 205 10.26 1.43 12.16
C ARG A 205 10.38 -0.02 12.63
N LEU A 206 9.35 -0.84 12.41
CA LEU A 206 9.31 -2.26 12.75
C LEU A 206 10.47 -3.04 12.11
N LEU A 207 10.79 -2.71 10.87
CA LEU A 207 11.83 -3.36 10.07
C LEU A 207 13.25 -2.87 10.37
N LYS A 208 13.45 -1.96 11.35
CA LYS A 208 14.80 -1.58 11.82
C LYS A 208 15.52 -2.72 12.55
N SER A 209 14.80 -3.74 13.01
CA SER A 209 15.35 -4.94 13.63
C SER A 209 15.28 -6.12 12.67
N ARG A 210 16.14 -7.13 12.84
CA ARG A 210 16.12 -8.37 12.04
C ARG A 210 14.80 -9.11 12.23
N ARG A 211 14.17 -9.52 11.13
CA ARG A 211 12.90 -10.27 11.06
C ARG A 211 12.99 -11.30 9.94
N VAL A 212 12.29 -12.43 10.06
CA VAL A 212 12.23 -13.43 9.00
C VAL A 212 11.04 -13.19 8.08
N SER A 213 11.12 -13.70 6.85
CA SER A 213 10.07 -13.51 5.83
C SER A 213 8.69 -13.98 6.31
N ALA A 214 8.62 -15.11 7.01
CA ALA A 214 7.37 -15.66 7.54
C ALA A 214 6.65 -14.72 8.52
N GLU A 215 7.39 -13.89 9.26
CA GLU A 215 6.82 -12.91 10.19
C GLU A 215 6.23 -11.71 9.46
N ILE A 216 6.98 -11.16 8.48
CA ILE A 216 6.69 -9.84 7.90
C ILE A 216 5.87 -9.91 6.60
N LEU A 217 5.81 -11.07 5.93
CA LEU A 217 5.04 -11.24 4.70
C LEU A 217 3.66 -11.88 4.94
N GLY A 218 3.33 -12.17 6.20
CA GLY A 218 2.05 -12.74 6.57
C GLY A 218 0.88 -11.81 6.26
N ARG A 219 -0.29 -12.39 5.92
CA ARG A 219 -1.52 -11.66 5.52
C ARG A 219 -2.02 -10.61 6.51
N ARG A 220 -1.63 -10.68 7.79
CA ARG A 220 -2.00 -9.67 8.80
C ARG A 220 -1.06 -8.47 8.83
N VAL A 221 0.20 -8.66 8.43
CA VAL A 221 1.19 -7.57 8.28
C VAL A 221 0.98 -6.92 6.92
N MET A 222 0.88 -7.75 5.88
CA MET A 222 0.67 -7.37 4.48
C MET A 222 -0.80 -7.56 4.10
N ASP A 223 -1.69 -6.86 4.79
CA ASP A 223 -3.13 -6.99 4.55
C ASP A 223 -3.54 -6.42 3.18
N PRO A 224 -4.64 -6.91 2.57
CA PRO A 224 -5.02 -6.51 1.21
C PRO A 224 -5.21 -5.01 1.02
N LEU A 225 -5.76 -4.29 2.00
CA LEU A 225 -5.97 -2.84 1.89
C LEU A 225 -4.63 -2.10 1.91
N PHE A 226 -3.66 -2.62 2.63
CA PHE A 226 -2.32 -2.05 2.71
C PHE A 226 -1.49 -2.29 1.44
N VAL A 227 -1.46 -3.52 0.93
CA VAL A 227 -0.63 -3.86 -0.24
C VAL A 227 -1.27 -3.52 -1.58
N GLN A 228 -2.57 -3.22 -1.62
CA GLN A 228 -3.24 -2.75 -2.84
C GLN A 228 -3.19 -1.24 -3.00
N ASP A 229 -2.91 -0.50 -1.92
CA ASP A 229 -2.78 0.96 -1.93
C ASP A 229 -1.62 1.38 -2.85
N ALA A 230 -1.97 2.08 -3.93
CA ALA A 230 -1.04 2.49 -4.97
C ALA A 230 0.04 3.45 -4.45
N MET A 231 -0.26 4.24 -3.42
CA MET A 231 0.69 5.17 -2.81
C MET A 231 1.61 4.44 -1.82
N ALA A 232 1.09 3.45 -1.09
CA ALA A 232 1.88 2.69 -0.13
C ALA A 232 2.82 1.67 -0.78
N LYS A 233 2.42 1.08 -1.91
CA LYS A 233 3.14 0.02 -2.63
C LYS A 233 4.64 0.30 -2.84
N PRO A 234 5.05 1.44 -3.44
CA PRO A 234 6.47 1.74 -3.61
C PRO A 234 7.23 1.84 -2.28
N GLU A 235 6.61 2.43 -1.26
CA GLU A 235 7.26 2.60 0.04
C GLU A 235 7.37 1.29 0.83
N ILE A 236 6.42 0.37 0.67
CA ILE A 236 6.50 -0.99 1.20
C ILE A 236 7.68 -1.72 0.55
N ALA A 237 7.81 -1.64 -0.78
CA ALA A 237 8.92 -2.24 -1.51
C ALA A 237 10.27 -1.71 -0.99
N ASP A 238 10.38 -0.40 -0.79
CA ASP A 238 11.58 0.26 -0.27
C ASP A 238 11.91 -0.20 1.15
N ALA A 239 10.92 -0.23 2.04
CA ALA A 239 11.11 -0.67 3.43
C ALA A 239 11.60 -2.11 3.51
N LEU A 240 11.00 -3.01 2.72
CA LEU A 240 11.40 -4.41 2.63
C LEU A 240 12.79 -4.57 2.00
N PHE A 241 13.10 -3.83 0.94
CA PHE A 241 14.40 -3.89 0.28
C PHE A 241 15.54 -3.47 1.22
N VAL A 242 15.37 -2.36 1.95
CA VAL A 242 16.34 -1.88 2.93
C VAL A 242 16.54 -2.89 4.05
N HIS A 243 15.45 -3.46 4.57
CA HIS A 243 15.48 -4.49 5.60
C HIS A 243 16.23 -5.74 5.14
N ALA A 244 15.85 -6.27 3.98
CA ALA A 244 16.42 -7.47 3.39
C ALA A 244 17.93 -7.30 3.17
N THR A 245 18.33 -6.15 2.60
CA THR A 245 19.73 -5.84 2.30
C THR A 245 20.57 -5.73 3.56
N ARG A 246 20.01 -5.16 4.64
CA ARG A 246 20.72 -5.00 5.92
C ARG A 246 20.93 -6.31 6.66
N PHE A 247 19.94 -7.21 6.64
CA PHE A 247 19.91 -8.36 7.57
C PHE A 247 20.10 -9.73 6.93
N HIS A 248 19.90 -9.87 5.60
CA HIS A 248 19.83 -11.17 4.94
C HIS A 248 20.66 -11.29 3.67
N LYS A 249 21.22 -10.19 3.14
CA LYS A 249 21.98 -10.21 1.88
C LYS A 249 23.20 -11.13 1.91
N GLU A 250 23.88 -11.19 3.05
CA GLU A 250 25.08 -12.00 3.25
C GLU A 250 24.75 -13.23 4.09
N GLY A 251 25.40 -14.36 3.77
CA GLY A 251 25.33 -15.57 4.59
C GLY A 251 25.27 -16.87 3.80
N THR A 252 24.73 -17.88 4.47
CA THR A 252 24.52 -19.24 3.96
C THR A 252 23.39 -19.29 2.93
N ASP A 253 23.17 -20.44 2.30
CA ASP A 253 22.06 -20.61 1.37
C ASP A 253 20.70 -20.36 2.03
N GLU A 254 20.55 -20.69 3.33
CA GLU A 254 19.35 -20.36 4.10
C GLU A 254 19.12 -18.85 4.21
N ALA A 255 20.17 -18.06 4.48
CA ALA A 255 20.07 -16.60 4.51
C ALA A 255 19.68 -16.02 3.14
N ARG A 256 20.25 -16.58 2.06
CA ARG A 256 19.88 -16.21 0.68
C ARG A 256 18.43 -16.53 0.35
N ARG A 257 17.88 -17.64 0.86
CA ARG A 257 16.45 -17.98 0.69
C ARG A 257 15.54 -16.98 1.41
N GLU A 258 15.89 -16.55 2.62
CA GLU A 258 15.17 -15.47 3.32
C GLU A 258 15.25 -14.15 2.54
N TYR A 259 16.43 -13.81 2.03
CA TYR A 259 16.63 -12.62 1.19
C TYR A 259 15.74 -12.66 -0.05
N LEU A 260 15.73 -13.80 -0.76
CA LEU A 260 14.88 -14.01 -1.94
C LEU A 260 13.39 -13.88 -1.63
N ALA A 261 12.91 -14.45 -0.53
CA ALA A 261 11.50 -14.39 -0.17
C ALA A 261 11.03 -12.93 0.02
N ILE A 262 11.84 -12.12 0.72
CA ILE A 262 11.54 -10.72 0.97
C ILE A 262 11.65 -9.89 -0.31
N LEU A 263 12.72 -10.07 -1.09
CA LEU A 263 12.89 -9.35 -2.36
C LEU A 263 11.83 -9.69 -3.40
N SER A 264 11.42 -10.96 -3.48
CA SER A 264 10.38 -11.39 -4.42
C SER A 264 9.05 -10.76 -4.07
N PHE A 265 8.72 -10.63 -2.79
CA PHE A 265 7.55 -9.87 -2.40
C PHE A 265 7.71 -8.38 -2.70
N ALA A 266 8.85 -7.77 -2.37
CA ALA A 266 9.12 -6.36 -2.64
C ALA A 266 9.01 -6.01 -4.13
N SER A 267 9.47 -6.88 -5.04
CA SER A 267 9.35 -6.65 -6.49
C SER A 267 7.90 -6.67 -6.96
N THR A 268 7.01 -7.46 -6.36
CA THR A 268 5.57 -7.42 -6.68
C THR A 268 4.91 -6.10 -6.26
N GLN A 269 5.44 -5.44 -5.23
CA GLN A 269 4.94 -4.15 -4.77
C GLN A 269 5.45 -3.00 -5.66
N ASN A 270 6.64 -3.15 -6.24
CA ASN A 270 7.19 -2.16 -7.17
C ASN A 270 7.96 -2.83 -8.33
N PRO A 271 7.25 -3.27 -9.39
CA PRO A 271 7.83 -4.08 -10.46
C PRO A 271 8.76 -3.31 -11.40
N THR A 272 8.86 -1.99 -11.26
CA THR A 272 9.74 -1.14 -12.08
C THR A 272 11.05 -0.78 -11.37
N ARG A 273 11.28 -1.31 -10.15
CA ARG A 273 12.53 -1.15 -9.39
C ARG A 273 13.61 -2.11 -9.89
N ALA A 274 14.45 -1.61 -10.79
CA ALA A 274 15.55 -2.39 -11.35
C ALA A 274 16.57 -2.88 -10.30
N ASP A 275 16.83 -2.11 -9.25
CA ASP A 275 17.75 -2.47 -8.16
C ASP A 275 17.29 -3.74 -7.42
N ILE A 276 16.00 -3.87 -7.11
CA ILE A 276 15.42 -5.08 -6.50
C ILE A 276 15.57 -6.29 -7.44
N LEU A 277 15.24 -6.12 -8.71
CA LEU A 277 15.32 -7.17 -9.72
C LEU A 277 16.76 -7.64 -9.96
N ASN A 278 17.72 -6.72 -9.91
CA ASN A 278 19.14 -7.01 -10.00
C ASN A 278 19.64 -7.81 -8.78
N GLU A 279 19.19 -7.48 -7.57
CA GLU A 279 19.55 -8.25 -6.36
C GLU A 279 18.89 -9.64 -6.36
N LEU A 280 17.66 -9.78 -6.86
CA LEU A 280 17.03 -11.09 -7.09
C LEU A 280 17.88 -11.95 -8.02
N ALA A 281 18.24 -11.41 -9.19
CA ALA A 281 19.08 -12.10 -10.16
C ALA A 281 20.45 -12.51 -9.59
N ALA A 282 21.14 -11.59 -8.91
CA ALA A 282 22.43 -11.86 -8.30
C ALA A 282 22.34 -12.99 -7.26
N THR A 283 21.27 -13.00 -6.46
CA THR A 283 21.05 -14.02 -5.44
C THR A 283 20.72 -15.38 -6.06
N TYR A 284 19.89 -15.42 -7.12
CA TYR A 284 19.64 -16.65 -7.87
C TYR A 284 20.91 -17.22 -8.52
N ILE A 285 21.78 -16.37 -9.09
CA ILE A 285 23.09 -16.79 -9.62
C ILE A 285 23.93 -17.44 -8.51
N ALA A 286 23.97 -16.83 -7.32
CA ALA A 286 24.74 -17.36 -6.18
C ALA A 286 24.22 -18.72 -5.69
N LEU A 287 22.93 -19.02 -5.89
CA LEU A 287 22.32 -20.31 -5.59
C LEU A 287 22.38 -21.32 -6.76
N GLY A 288 22.93 -20.92 -7.92
CA GLY A 288 22.97 -21.73 -9.13
C GLY A 288 21.62 -21.85 -9.87
N GLU A 289 20.65 -21.00 -9.56
CA GLU A 289 19.29 -21.03 -10.12
C GLU A 289 19.17 -20.13 -11.38
N PHE A 290 19.91 -20.48 -12.44
CA PHE A 290 20.06 -19.61 -13.62
C PHE A 290 18.76 -19.33 -14.37
N THR A 291 17.82 -20.26 -14.43
CA THR A 291 16.51 -20.03 -15.08
C THR A 291 15.73 -18.90 -14.39
N ALA A 292 15.73 -18.89 -13.05
CA ALA A 292 15.09 -17.83 -12.27
C ALA A 292 15.86 -16.51 -12.41
N ALA A 293 17.20 -16.57 -12.35
CA ALA A 293 18.06 -15.41 -12.58
C ALA A 293 17.81 -14.77 -13.95
N SER A 294 17.71 -15.57 -15.01
CA SER A 294 17.44 -15.13 -16.39
C SER A 294 16.12 -14.36 -16.49
N ALA A 295 15.07 -14.84 -15.82
CA ALA A 295 13.80 -14.14 -15.76
C ALA A 295 13.93 -12.77 -15.05
N SER A 296 14.54 -12.74 -13.85
CA SER A 296 14.73 -11.50 -13.08
C SER A 296 15.62 -10.48 -13.81
N VAL A 297 16.72 -10.91 -14.45
CA VAL A 297 17.58 -10.01 -15.24
C VAL A 297 16.86 -9.43 -16.43
N LYS A 298 16.01 -10.20 -17.11
CA LYS A 298 15.24 -9.70 -18.26
C LYS A 298 14.33 -8.54 -17.83
N GLU A 299 13.59 -8.72 -16.74
CA GLU A 299 12.71 -7.67 -16.19
C GLU A 299 13.52 -6.48 -15.69
N GLY A 300 14.62 -6.73 -14.96
CA GLY A 300 15.51 -5.68 -14.44
C GLY A 300 16.14 -4.84 -15.56
N LEU A 301 16.56 -5.47 -16.66
CA LEU A 301 17.10 -4.77 -17.82
C LEU A 301 16.06 -3.89 -18.50
N THR A 302 14.82 -4.39 -18.67
CA THR A 302 13.71 -3.58 -19.21
C THR A 302 13.41 -2.39 -18.32
N ALA A 303 13.29 -2.59 -17.00
CA ALA A 303 13.04 -1.52 -16.04
C ALA A 303 14.17 -0.47 -16.02
N ALA A 304 15.42 -0.92 -15.96
CA ALA A 304 16.60 -0.04 -15.93
C ALA A 304 16.74 0.75 -17.23
N LYS A 305 16.54 0.11 -18.39
CA LYS A 305 16.64 0.78 -19.69
C LYS A 305 15.56 1.84 -19.87
N ASN A 306 14.31 1.51 -19.53
CA ASN A 306 13.22 2.48 -19.58
C ASN A 306 13.50 3.70 -18.69
N LYS A 307 13.99 3.48 -17.46
CA LYS A 307 14.36 4.56 -16.56
C LYS A 307 15.52 5.39 -17.12
N PHE A 308 16.57 4.76 -17.61
CA PHE A 308 17.73 5.40 -18.24
C PHE A 308 17.37 6.27 -19.45
N ASP A 309 16.40 5.83 -20.27
CA ASP A 309 15.95 6.57 -21.45
C ASP A 309 15.03 7.74 -21.10
N SER A 310 14.21 7.58 -20.06
CA SER A 310 13.25 8.60 -19.62
C SER A 310 13.84 9.69 -18.71
N GLU A 311 14.93 9.40 -18.00
CA GLU A 311 15.50 10.31 -16.99
C GLU A 311 16.55 11.24 -17.63
N GLN A 312 16.30 12.56 -17.59
CA GLN A 312 17.26 13.59 -18.03
C GLN A 312 17.28 14.76 -17.02
N PRO A 313 18.45 15.13 -16.46
CA PRO A 313 19.75 14.44 -16.55
C PRO A 313 19.72 13.09 -15.82
N ARG A 314 20.54 12.14 -16.28
CA ARG A 314 20.59 10.80 -15.68
C ARG A 314 21.26 10.85 -14.32
N ARG A 315 20.67 10.18 -13.33
CA ARG A 315 21.33 9.98 -12.04
C ARG A 315 22.32 8.81 -12.13
N ALA A 316 23.43 8.90 -11.41
CA ALA A 316 24.41 7.82 -11.36
C ALA A 316 23.80 6.47 -10.96
N SER A 317 22.88 6.46 -10.00
CA SER A 317 22.15 5.24 -9.59
C SER A 317 21.43 4.55 -10.76
N THR A 318 20.80 5.32 -11.64
CA THR A 318 20.05 4.79 -12.80
C THR A 318 21.00 4.11 -13.80
N VAL A 319 22.18 4.70 -14.01
CA VAL A 319 23.20 4.11 -14.89
C VAL A 319 23.81 2.85 -14.27
N VAL A 320 24.09 2.87 -12.96
CA VAL A 320 24.57 1.69 -12.23
C VAL A 320 23.56 0.55 -12.30
N ASP A 321 22.27 0.81 -12.13
CA ASP A 321 21.23 -0.22 -12.23
C ASP A 321 21.22 -0.89 -13.62
N LEU A 322 21.37 -0.10 -14.69
CA LEU A 322 21.44 -0.62 -16.06
C LEU A 322 22.72 -1.44 -16.30
N ALA A 323 23.88 -0.89 -15.91
CA ALA A 323 25.17 -1.56 -16.07
C ALA A 323 25.21 -2.87 -15.28
N LYS A 324 24.67 -2.88 -14.06
CA LYS A 324 24.55 -4.09 -13.23
C LYS A 324 23.64 -5.13 -13.88
N ALA A 325 22.48 -4.73 -14.43
CA ALA A 325 21.59 -5.65 -15.15
C ALA A 325 22.31 -6.32 -16.35
N LEU A 326 23.08 -5.53 -17.13
CA LEU A 326 23.90 -6.03 -18.23
C LEU A 326 25.01 -6.98 -17.76
N GLY A 327 25.70 -6.64 -16.67
CA GLY A 327 26.73 -7.49 -16.07
C GLY A 327 26.18 -8.81 -15.52
N LEU A 328 24.99 -8.80 -14.90
CA LEU A 328 24.30 -10.01 -14.45
C LEU A 328 23.88 -10.87 -15.63
N ARG A 329 23.38 -10.27 -16.72
CA ARG A 329 23.11 -10.97 -17.97
C ARG A 329 24.38 -11.66 -18.48
N ALA A 330 25.50 -10.93 -18.53
CA ALA A 330 26.78 -11.49 -18.96
C ALA A 330 27.22 -12.68 -18.09
N ALA A 331 27.05 -12.57 -16.76
CA ALA A 331 27.39 -13.63 -15.82
C ALA A 331 26.55 -14.89 -16.05
N ILE A 332 25.24 -14.75 -16.24
CA ILE A 332 24.35 -15.88 -16.55
C ILE A 332 24.75 -16.54 -17.87
N TRP A 333 25.01 -15.73 -18.91
CA TRP A 333 25.49 -16.23 -20.20
C TRP A 333 26.78 -17.02 -20.10
N ALA A 334 27.71 -16.60 -19.24
CA ALA A 334 28.96 -17.32 -18.99
C ALA A 334 28.75 -18.64 -18.22
N GLN A 335 27.72 -18.77 -17.39
CA GLN A 335 27.48 -19.93 -16.53
C GLN A 335 26.52 -20.99 -17.12
N GLU A 336 25.45 -20.59 -17.80
CA GLU A 336 24.44 -21.52 -18.36
C GLU A 336 25.02 -22.49 -19.42
N ARG A 337 26.22 -22.21 -19.93
CA ARG A 337 26.85 -22.99 -21.00
C ARG A 337 28.19 -23.56 -20.57
N ALA A 338 28.18 -24.43 -19.56
CA ALA A 338 29.36 -25.13 -19.01
C ALA A 338 30.15 -26.03 -20.01
N GLY A 339 30.00 -25.85 -21.32
CA GLY A 339 30.82 -26.41 -22.40
C GLY A 339 31.14 -25.38 -23.51
N MET A 340 31.30 -24.09 -23.17
CA MET A 340 31.39 -22.98 -24.14
C MET A 340 32.42 -23.17 -25.26
N VAL A 341 31.93 -22.94 -26.48
CA VAL A 341 32.70 -22.54 -27.66
C VAL A 341 33.03 -21.05 -27.52
N GLY A 342 34.20 -20.60 -28.00
CA GLY A 342 34.68 -19.23 -27.79
C GLY A 342 33.73 -18.09 -28.20
N THR A 343 32.72 -18.36 -29.03
CA THR A 343 31.69 -17.39 -29.45
C THR A 343 30.78 -16.92 -28.32
N ASP A 344 30.41 -17.80 -27.39
CA ASP A 344 29.47 -17.47 -26.31
C ASP A 344 30.12 -16.58 -25.25
N MET A 345 31.40 -16.82 -24.98
CA MET A 345 32.19 -15.98 -24.08
C MET A 345 32.35 -14.56 -24.63
N MET A 346 32.44 -14.41 -25.96
CA MET A 346 32.51 -13.09 -26.59
C MET A 346 31.21 -12.28 -26.44
N VAL A 347 30.05 -12.93 -26.32
CA VAL A 347 28.78 -12.26 -26.02
C VAL A 347 28.81 -11.69 -24.60
N ALA A 348 29.24 -12.49 -23.62
CA ALA A 348 29.38 -12.03 -22.23
C ALA A 348 30.37 -10.85 -22.13
N VAL A 349 31.52 -10.94 -22.81
CA VAL A 349 32.50 -9.85 -22.91
C VAL A 349 31.88 -8.59 -23.53
N GLY A 350 31.07 -8.74 -24.58
CA GLY A 350 30.35 -7.63 -25.21
C GLY A 350 29.42 -6.90 -24.23
N LEU A 351 28.62 -7.66 -23.45
CA LEU A 351 27.71 -7.13 -22.44
C LEU A 351 28.44 -6.39 -21.31
N TYR A 352 29.55 -6.94 -20.80
CA TYR A 352 30.37 -6.24 -19.80
C TYR A 352 30.98 -4.95 -20.34
N ARG A 353 31.46 -4.95 -21.58
CA ARG A 353 31.99 -3.74 -22.21
C ARG A 353 30.92 -2.68 -22.42
N GLU A 354 29.71 -3.09 -22.79
CA GLU A 354 28.55 -2.20 -22.91
C GLU A 354 28.17 -1.59 -21.55
N ALA A 355 28.12 -2.41 -20.50
CA ALA A 355 27.91 -1.95 -19.12
C ALA A 355 28.95 -0.91 -18.69
N ALA A 356 30.24 -1.21 -18.93
CA ALA A 356 31.32 -0.29 -18.63
C ALA A 356 31.20 1.03 -19.40
N LYS A 357 30.85 0.97 -20.68
CA LYS A 357 30.66 2.14 -21.54
C LYS A 357 29.60 3.08 -20.96
N TYR A 358 28.42 2.56 -20.59
CA TYR A 358 27.37 3.36 -19.98
C TYR A 358 27.86 4.11 -18.74
N CYS A 359 28.58 3.43 -17.85
CA CYS A 359 29.10 4.04 -16.64
C CYS A 359 30.17 5.11 -16.93
N LEU A 360 31.15 4.82 -17.79
CA LEU A 360 32.26 5.75 -18.07
C LEU A 360 31.82 6.99 -18.86
N GLU A 361 30.92 6.84 -19.84
CA GLU A 361 30.41 7.98 -20.62
C GLU A 361 29.57 8.92 -19.76
N GLU A 362 28.73 8.38 -18.87
CA GLU A 362 27.92 9.23 -17.99
C GLU A 362 28.75 9.87 -16.87
N ALA A 363 29.83 9.23 -16.41
CA ALA A 363 30.70 9.78 -15.36
C ALA A 363 31.24 11.17 -15.71
N VAL A 364 31.59 11.41 -16.97
CA VAL A 364 32.13 12.70 -17.45
C VAL A 364 31.10 13.82 -17.30
N ASN A 365 29.81 13.49 -17.42
CA ASN A 365 28.71 14.46 -17.40
C ASN A 365 28.16 14.74 -16.00
N GLN A 366 28.56 13.98 -14.98
CA GLN A 366 28.08 14.19 -13.61
C GLN A 366 28.73 15.42 -12.97
N ALA A 367 27.94 16.19 -12.22
CA ALA A 367 28.45 17.33 -11.45
C ALA A 367 29.01 16.91 -10.08
N SER A 368 28.38 15.91 -9.44
CA SER A 368 28.74 15.43 -8.10
C SER A 368 29.98 14.55 -8.15
N ALA A 369 30.97 14.85 -7.32
CA ALA A 369 32.17 14.02 -7.15
C ALA A 369 31.82 12.59 -6.70
N GLN A 370 30.83 12.44 -5.81
CA GLN A 370 30.35 11.14 -5.35
C GLN A 370 29.74 10.30 -6.47
N ASP A 371 28.99 10.94 -7.37
CA ASP A 371 28.38 10.27 -8.52
C ASP A 371 29.44 9.86 -9.56
N LYS A 372 30.44 10.71 -9.80
CA LYS A 372 31.61 10.38 -10.61
C LYS A 372 32.35 9.17 -10.06
N LEU A 373 32.67 9.16 -8.76
CA LEU A 373 33.34 8.04 -8.09
C LEU A 373 32.57 6.73 -8.29
N THR A 374 31.25 6.79 -8.09
CA THR A 374 30.36 5.64 -8.25
C THR A 374 30.40 5.10 -9.68
N LEU A 375 30.34 5.97 -10.69
CA LEU A 375 30.34 5.57 -12.10
C LEU A 375 31.71 5.10 -12.60
N TYR A 376 32.81 5.74 -12.20
CA TYR A 376 34.15 5.24 -12.52
C TYR A 376 34.41 3.87 -11.88
N GLY A 377 33.94 3.68 -10.63
CA GLY A 377 33.97 2.38 -9.97
C GLY A 377 33.21 1.30 -10.74
N CYS A 378 31.96 1.60 -11.13
CA CYS A 378 31.14 0.73 -11.98
C CYS A 378 31.85 0.35 -13.28
N GLY A 379 32.37 1.35 -14.02
CA GLY A 379 33.05 1.13 -15.30
C GLY A 379 34.29 0.24 -15.16
N LYS A 380 35.12 0.53 -14.15
CA LYS A 380 36.31 -0.26 -13.80
C LYS A 380 35.94 -1.72 -13.52
N ASP A 381 34.93 -1.98 -12.68
CA ASP A 381 34.57 -3.35 -12.28
C ASP A 381 34.11 -4.19 -13.49
N HIS A 382 33.27 -3.61 -14.37
CA HIS A 382 32.83 -4.30 -15.58
C HIS A 382 33.96 -4.53 -16.61
N LEU A 383 34.93 -3.61 -16.73
CA LEU A 383 36.11 -3.84 -17.57
C LEU A 383 36.99 -4.97 -17.04
N ILE A 384 37.13 -5.08 -15.73
CA ILE A 384 37.86 -6.19 -15.09
C ILE A 384 37.17 -7.51 -15.39
N ASP A 385 35.84 -7.59 -15.26
CA ASP A 385 35.09 -8.80 -15.55
C ASP A 385 35.22 -9.20 -17.03
N ALA A 386 35.11 -8.25 -17.96
CA ALA A 386 35.34 -8.49 -19.38
C ALA A 386 36.76 -9.04 -19.66
N GLY A 387 37.79 -8.44 -19.04
CA GLY A 387 39.18 -8.88 -19.17
C GLY A 387 39.41 -10.29 -18.62
N ARG A 388 38.79 -10.64 -17.49
CA ARG A 388 38.85 -11.99 -16.90
C ARG A 388 38.25 -13.04 -17.84
N GLN A 389 37.08 -12.77 -18.41
CA GLN A 389 36.43 -13.70 -19.35
C GLN A 389 37.30 -13.93 -20.60
N LEU A 390 37.91 -12.88 -21.15
CA LEU A 390 38.83 -13.02 -22.28
C LEU A 390 40.09 -13.82 -21.94
N ALA A 391 40.67 -13.61 -20.75
CA ALA A 391 41.85 -14.33 -20.31
C ALA A 391 41.60 -15.84 -20.20
N MET A 392 40.37 -16.27 -19.88
CA MET A 392 39.99 -17.69 -19.83
C MET A 392 40.01 -18.36 -21.21
N LEU A 393 39.85 -17.62 -22.31
CA LEU A 393 39.88 -18.16 -23.67
C LEU A 393 41.30 -18.46 -24.19
N ARG A 394 42.33 -17.91 -23.54
CA ARG A 394 43.77 -18.19 -23.77
C ARG A 394 44.28 -18.07 -25.22
N SER A 395 43.56 -17.42 -26.13
CA SER A 395 44.09 -17.09 -27.45
C SER A 395 44.92 -15.81 -27.38
N ARG A 396 45.91 -15.67 -28.28
CA ARG A 396 46.75 -14.48 -28.35
C ARG A 396 45.93 -13.20 -28.48
N ASP A 397 44.96 -13.19 -29.39
CA ASP A 397 44.13 -12.02 -29.66
C ASP A 397 43.25 -11.65 -28.46
N ASN A 398 42.71 -12.66 -27.75
CA ASN A 398 41.91 -12.44 -26.56
C ASN A 398 42.75 -11.93 -25.39
N LEU A 399 44.00 -12.40 -25.23
CA LEU A 399 44.90 -11.89 -24.21
C LEU A 399 45.33 -10.44 -24.47
N ILE A 400 45.60 -10.08 -25.73
CA ILE A 400 45.89 -8.69 -26.12
C ILE A 400 44.67 -7.80 -25.82
N LEU A 401 43.46 -8.26 -26.14
CA LEU A 401 42.25 -7.51 -25.83
C LEU A 401 42.01 -7.40 -24.32
N ALA A 402 42.24 -8.47 -23.55
CA ALA A 402 42.13 -8.47 -22.10
C ALA A 402 43.07 -7.43 -21.47
N GLU A 403 44.33 -7.38 -21.90
CA GLU A 403 45.32 -6.41 -21.42
C GLU A 403 44.85 -4.96 -21.66
N ARG A 404 44.28 -4.67 -22.83
CA ARG A 404 43.72 -3.34 -23.13
C ARG A 404 42.56 -2.98 -22.21
N LEU A 405 41.63 -3.91 -21.97
CA LEU A 405 40.50 -3.67 -21.07
C LEU A 405 40.95 -3.46 -19.62
N LEU A 406 41.95 -4.23 -19.16
CA LEU A 406 42.52 -4.04 -17.83
C LEU A 406 43.27 -2.71 -17.70
N SER A 407 43.92 -2.25 -18.76
CA SER A 407 44.56 -0.93 -18.81
C SER A 407 43.52 0.20 -18.70
N GLN A 408 42.39 0.07 -19.42
CA GLN A 408 41.27 1.01 -19.28
C GLN A 408 40.65 0.97 -17.87
N ALA A 409 40.58 -0.20 -17.24
CA ALA A 409 40.11 -0.30 -15.86
C ALA A 409 41.05 0.43 -14.89
N GLN A 410 42.38 0.33 -15.09
CA GLN A 410 43.36 1.08 -14.31
C GLN A 410 43.20 2.59 -14.49
N GLU A 411 42.93 3.05 -15.71
CA GLU A 411 42.65 4.47 -15.99
C GLU A 411 41.38 4.95 -15.27
N ALA A 412 40.29 4.21 -15.36
CA ALA A 412 39.06 4.51 -14.62
C ALA A 412 39.29 4.56 -13.10
N ALA A 413 40.13 3.65 -12.56
CA ALA A 413 40.51 3.67 -11.15
C ALA A 413 41.32 4.93 -10.77
N ARG A 414 42.23 5.39 -11.65
CA ARG A 414 42.99 6.64 -11.43
C ARG A 414 42.06 7.85 -11.44
N LEU A 415 41.15 7.94 -12.42
CA LEU A 415 40.16 9.01 -12.48
C LEU A 415 39.29 9.06 -11.23
N ALA A 416 38.91 7.90 -10.67
CA ALA A 416 38.22 7.86 -9.38
C ALA A 416 39.09 8.42 -8.24
N VAL A 417 40.38 8.06 -8.16
CA VAL A 417 41.29 8.62 -7.14
C VAL A 417 41.41 10.14 -7.28
N ASP A 418 41.59 10.65 -8.49
CA ASP A 418 41.73 12.09 -8.75
C ASP A 418 40.47 12.86 -8.31
N VAL A 419 39.27 12.31 -8.56
CA VAL A 419 38.01 12.89 -8.10
C VAL A 419 37.90 12.87 -6.58
N SER A 420 38.40 11.84 -5.89
CA SER A 420 38.34 11.76 -4.42
C SER A 420 39.25 12.77 -3.70
N GLN A 421 40.24 13.32 -4.40
CA GLN A 421 41.20 14.29 -3.85
C GLN A 421 40.77 15.75 -4.06
N GLN A 422 39.72 15.98 -4.84
CA GLN A 422 39.08 17.29 -5.07
C GLN A 422 37.92 17.48 -4.09
#